data_AF-A0A7J7PM13-F1
#
_entry.id   AF-A0A7J7PM13-F1
#
_cell.length_a   1.000
_cell.length_b   1.000
_cell.length_c   1.000
_cell.angle_alpha   90.00
_cell.angle_beta   90.00
_cell.angle_gamma   90.00
#
_symmetry.space_group_name_H-M   'P 1'
#
loop_
_entity.id
_entity.type
_entity.pdbx_description
1 polymer ?
#
loop_
_entity_poly.entity_id
_entity_poly.type
_entity_poly.pdbx_seq_one_letter_code
_entity_poly.pdbx_strand_id
1 'polypeptide(L)'
;MGLPPAKTFSDITPDPALAATLQQLYGNVSNVDAYVGGLSEPHFYQAHVGQLFYLSIKDQFARLRDGDWWYFENAAANELFSAAEVDEVRRTSLRDLIIRNTNITDAELPQDIWTAVGAGSSCANPSSAGGTAAPTQQRLATDVLNGQGHLEVSTVLHAAQNLLS
;
A
#
# COMPACT_ATOMS: atom_id res chain seq x y z
N MET A 1 11.01 -1.22 -21.38
CA MET A 1 9.67 -0.66 -21.11
C MET A 1 9.09 0.20 -22.24
N GLY A 2 9.85 0.59 -23.28
CA GLY A 2 9.30 1.31 -24.44
C GLY A 2 8.89 2.77 -24.20
N LEU A 3 9.20 3.32 -23.01
CA LEU A 3 8.92 4.70 -22.67
C LEU A 3 9.97 5.64 -23.29
N PRO A 4 9.58 6.87 -23.70
CA PRO A 4 10.53 7.87 -24.14
C PRO A 4 11.46 8.27 -22.99
N PRO A 5 12.74 8.56 -23.26
CA PRO A 5 13.66 9.02 -22.23
C PRO A 5 13.25 10.40 -21.70
N ALA A 6 13.20 10.55 -20.37
CA ALA A 6 13.01 11.83 -19.72
C ALA A 6 14.22 12.74 -20.00
N LYS A 7 13.97 14.00 -20.37
CA LYS A 7 15.02 14.98 -20.67
C LYS A 7 15.13 16.05 -19.59
N THR A 8 14.03 16.31 -18.90
CA THR A 8 13.91 17.31 -17.83
C THR A 8 13.24 16.71 -16.61
N PHE A 9 13.47 17.29 -15.42
CA PHE A 9 12.84 16.81 -14.18
C PHE A 9 11.31 16.97 -14.20
N SER A 10 10.80 17.93 -14.99
CA SER A 10 9.36 18.10 -15.24
C SER A 10 8.74 16.97 -16.07
N ASP A 11 9.54 16.17 -16.78
CA ASP A 11 9.05 14.97 -17.48
C ASP A 11 8.79 13.81 -16.49
N ILE A 12 9.41 13.83 -15.30
CA ILE A 12 9.22 12.82 -14.26
C ILE A 12 8.02 13.17 -13.40
N THR A 13 7.91 14.43 -12.95
CA THR A 13 6.87 14.86 -12.03
C THR A 13 6.28 16.22 -12.41
N PRO A 14 4.95 16.39 -12.34
CA PRO A 14 4.32 17.69 -12.58
C PRO A 14 4.48 18.66 -11.40
N ASP A 15 4.92 18.19 -10.22
CA ASP A 15 5.13 19.05 -9.06
C ASP A 15 6.47 19.82 -9.17
N PRO A 16 6.44 21.16 -9.32
CA PRO A 16 7.65 21.95 -9.47
C PRO A 16 8.56 21.92 -8.23
N ALA A 17 8.02 21.75 -7.02
CA ALA A 17 8.82 21.70 -5.80
C ALA A 17 9.61 20.39 -5.71
N LEU A 18 8.96 19.28 -6.04
CA LEU A 18 9.60 17.97 -6.13
C LEU A 18 10.65 17.94 -7.25
N ALA A 19 10.31 18.46 -8.43
CA ALA A 19 11.25 18.55 -9.56
C ALA A 19 12.51 19.36 -9.20
N ALA A 20 12.36 20.51 -8.51
CA ALA A 20 13.49 21.32 -8.06
C ALA A 20 14.38 20.58 -7.06
N THR A 21 13.76 19.80 -6.15
CA THR A 21 14.49 18.97 -5.19
C THR A 21 15.28 17.87 -5.89
N LEU A 22 14.66 17.14 -6.83
CA LEU A 22 15.36 16.14 -7.65
C LEU A 22 16.52 16.74 -8.43
N GLN A 23 16.34 17.94 -8.98
CA GLN A 23 17.40 18.66 -9.67
C GLN A 23 18.56 19.00 -8.75
N GLN A 24 18.28 19.44 -7.51
CA GLN A 24 19.32 19.75 -6.53
C GLN A 24 20.12 18.51 -6.11
N LEU A 25 19.46 17.36 -5.94
CA LEU A 25 20.12 16.12 -5.53
C LEU A 25 20.92 15.45 -6.65
N TYR A 26 20.35 15.35 -7.85
CA TYR A 26 20.93 14.54 -8.94
C TYR A 26 21.67 15.36 -10.00
N GLY A 27 21.38 16.66 -10.11
CA GLY A 27 21.94 17.60 -11.10
C GLY A 27 21.45 17.35 -12.53
N ASN A 28 21.56 16.11 -13.01
CA ASN A 28 21.13 15.66 -14.32
C ASN A 28 20.07 14.54 -14.18
N VAL A 29 19.04 14.58 -15.03
CA VAL A 29 17.97 13.58 -15.09
C VAL A 29 18.50 12.17 -15.32
N SER A 30 19.59 12.02 -16.08
CA SER A 30 20.20 10.72 -16.40
C SER A 30 20.82 10.03 -15.18
N ASN A 31 21.04 10.76 -14.09
CA ASN A 31 21.59 10.23 -12.84
C ASN A 31 20.50 9.75 -11.87
N VAL A 32 19.23 9.97 -12.19
CA VAL A 32 18.11 9.60 -11.31
C VAL A 32 17.97 8.09 -11.28
N ASP A 33 17.96 7.52 -10.09
CA ASP A 33 17.71 6.09 -9.89
C ASP A 33 16.28 5.73 -10.31
N ALA A 34 16.10 4.59 -10.96
CA ALA A 34 14.78 4.13 -11.41
C ALA A 34 13.76 4.02 -10.27
N TYR A 35 14.23 3.69 -9.06
CA TYR A 35 13.38 3.61 -7.88
C TYR A 35 12.83 4.99 -7.47
N VAL A 36 13.70 5.99 -7.36
CA VAL A 36 13.32 7.36 -6.98
C VAL A 36 12.50 8.01 -8.10
N GLY A 37 12.89 7.81 -9.36
CA GLY A 37 12.14 8.28 -10.52
C GLY A 37 10.72 7.70 -10.54
N GLY A 38 10.58 6.38 -10.42
CA GLY A 38 9.28 5.71 -10.43
C GLY A 38 8.35 6.07 -9.26
N LEU A 39 8.90 6.41 -8.09
CA LEU A 39 8.13 6.94 -6.97
C LEU A 39 7.71 8.41 -7.14
N SER A 40 8.48 9.17 -7.92
CA SER A 40 8.23 10.60 -8.16
C SER A 40 7.20 10.84 -9.26
N GLU A 41 6.90 9.81 -10.05
CA GLU A 41 5.90 9.85 -11.10
C GLU A 41 4.46 9.95 -10.52
N PRO A 42 3.56 10.68 -11.21
CA PRO A 42 2.17 10.73 -10.81
C PRO A 42 1.48 9.37 -10.99
N HIS A 43 0.46 9.10 -10.19
CA HIS A 43 -0.37 7.90 -10.31
C HIS A 43 -0.92 7.73 -11.72
N PHE A 44 -0.74 6.54 -12.30
CA PHE A 44 -1.12 6.24 -13.67
C PHE A 44 -2.52 5.61 -13.72
N TYR A 45 -3.48 6.30 -14.34
CA TYR A 45 -4.89 5.89 -14.44
C TYR A 45 -5.55 5.58 -13.08
N GLN A 46 -5.71 4.30 -12.76
CA GLN A 46 -6.31 3.77 -11.54
C GLN A 46 -5.29 3.00 -10.69
N ALA A 47 -4.01 3.07 -11.04
CA ALA A 47 -2.94 2.46 -10.29
C ALA A 47 -2.43 3.42 -9.20
N HIS A 48 -1.95 2.85 -8.10
CA HIS A 48 -1.29 3.59 -7.02
C HIS A 48 0.20 3.85 -7.30
N VAL A 49 0.64 3.67 -8.55
CA VAL A 49 2.05 3.80 -8.96
C VAL A 49 2.15 4.59 -10.26
N GLY A 50 3.34 5.13 -10.51
CA GLY A 50 3.71 5.79 -11.75
C GLY A 50 3.65 4.88 -12.98
N GLN A 51 3.76 5.47 -14.17
CA GLN A 51 3.72 4.76 -15.44
C GLN A 51 4.88 3.76 -15.58
N LEU A 52 6.09 4.14 -15.16
CA LEU A 52 7.27 3.28 -15.18
C LEU A 52 7.06 2.03 -14.33
N PHE A 53 6.62 2.20 -13.09
CA PHE A 53 6.35 1.07 -12.19
C PHE A 53 5.15 0.26 -12.63
N TYR A 54 4.08 0.89 -13.11
CA TYR A 54 2.92 0.18 -13.65
C TYR A 54 3.33 -0.79 -14.76
N LEU A 55 4.06 -0.30 -15.77
CA LEU A 55 4.52 -1.13 -16.86
C LEU A 55 5.50 -2.20 -16.39
N SER A 56 6.40 -1.87 -15.46
CA SER A 56 7.42 -2.80 -14.94
C SER A 56 6.78 -3.95 -14.17
N ILE A 57 5.89 -3.63 -13.25
CA ILE A 57 5.14 -4.61 -12.46
C ILE A 57 4.31 -5.49 -13.41
N LYS A 58 3.57 -4.89 -14.36
CA LYS A 58 2.75 -5.62 -15.33
C LYS A 58 3.59 -6.61 -16.16
N ASP A 59 4.72 -6.17 -16.71
CA ASP A 59 5.61 -7.02 -17.51
C ASP A 59 6.18 -8.16 -16.68
N GLN A 60 6.61 -7.87 -15.45
CA GLN A 60 7.13 -8.90 -14.54
C GLN A 60 6.08 -9.94 -14.17
N PHE A 61 4.85 -9.53 -13.81
CA PHE A 61 3.78 -10.49 -13.51
C PHE A 61 3.35 -11.30 -14.73
N ALA A 62 3.33 -10.69 -15.93
CA ALA A 62 3.02 -11.41 -17.17
C ALA A 62 4.09 -12.49 -17.46
N ARG A 63 5.37 -12.15 -17.35
CA ARG A 63 6.47 -13.12 -17.53
C ARG A 63 6.43 -14.25 -16.50
N LEU A 64 6.13 -13.93 -15.25
CA LEU A 64 6.00 -14.94 -14.20
C LEU A 64 4.86 -15.91 -14.49
N ARG A 65 3.69 -15.38 -14.89
CA ARG A 65 2.54 -16.19 -15.27
C ARG A 65 2.81 -17.07 -16.48
N ASP A 66 3.30 -16.47 -17.56
CA ASP A 66 3.46 -17.14 -18.85
C ASP A 66 4.68 -18.10 -18.86
N GLY A 67 5.66 -17.84 -17.98
CA GLY A 67 6.87 -18.65 -17.84
C GLY A 67 6.77 -19.80 -16.84
N ASP A 68 5.74 -19.83 -15.99
CA ASP A 68 5.56 -20.87 -15.00
C ASP A 68 4.79 -22.07 -15.57
N TRP A 69 5.48 -23.20 -15.72
CA TRP A 69 4.86 -24.46 -16.15
C TRP A 69 3.75 -24.91 -15.19
N TRP A 70 3.92 -24.68 -13.89
CA TRP A 70 2.97 -25.09 -12.85
C TRP A 70 1.86 -24.06 -12.61
N TYR A 71 1.78 -23.02 -13.44
CA TYR A 71 0.68 -22.07 -13.37
C TYR A 71 -0.67 -22.79 -13.54
N PHE A 72 -1.61 -22.51 -12.63
CA PHE A 72 -2.85 -23.29 -12.51
C PHE A 72 -3.75 -23.21 -13.76
N GLU A 73 -3.69 -22.11 -14.53
CA GLU A 73 -4.47 -21.98 -15.77
C GLU A 73 -3.84 -22.74 -16.96
N ASN A 74 -2.60 -23.23 -16.83
CA ASN A 74 -1.92 -24.02 -17.87
C ASN A 74 -2.41 -25.49 -17.93
N ALA A 75 -3.62 -25.76 -17.44
CA ALA A 75 -4.25 -27.09 -17.37
C ALA A 75 -4.22 -27.86 -18.71
N ALA A 76 -4.34 -27.17 -19.84
CA ALA A 76 -4.27 -27.78 -21.17
C ALA A 76 -2.86 -28.30 -21.55
N ALA A 77 -1.81 -27.79 -20.91
CA ALA A 77 -0.42 -28.13 -21.19
C ALA A 77 0.21 -29.04 -20.12
N ASN A 78 -0.25 -28.96 -18.87
CA ASN A 78 0.35 -29.69 -17.75
C ASN A 78 -0.57 -30.74 -17.11
N GLU A 79 -1.86 -30.78 -17.48
CA GLU A 79 -2.86 -31.74 -16.97
C GLU A 79 -2.98 -31.79 -15.43
N LEU A 80 -2.57 -30.73 -14.72
CA LEU A 80 -2.57 -30.70 -13.26
C LEU A 80 -3.97 -30.50 -12.66
N PHE A 81 -4.83 -29.79 -13.37
CA PHE A 81 -6.19 -29.46 -12.94
C PHE A 81 -7.17 -29.74 -14.07
N SER A 82 -8.38 -30.16 -13.72
CA SER A 82 -9.52 -30.16 -14.63
C SER A 82 -10.05 -28.73 -14.84
N ALA A 83 -10.80 -28.51 -15.93
CA ALA A 83 -11.41 -27.21 -16.19
C ALA A 83 -12.33 -26.74 -15.04
N ALA A 84 -13.01 -27.68 -14.38
CA ALA A 84 -13.88 -27.37 -13.24
C ALA A 84 -13.09 -26.88 -12.01
N GLU A 85 -11.92 -27.47 -11.75
CA GLU A 85 -11.02 -27.06 -10.66
C GLU A 85 -10.37 -25.70 -10.95
N VAL A 86 -9.97 -25.44 -12.20
CA VAL A 86 -9.46 -24.11 -12.62
C VAL A 86 -10.53 -23.04 -12.38
N ASP A 87 -11.78 -23.31 -12.76
CA ASP A 87 -12.88 -22.39 -12.51
C ASP A 87 -13.14 -22.18 -11.01
N GLU A 88 -12.95 -23.21 -10.18
CA GLU A 88 -13.06 -23.10 -8.72
C GLU A 88 -11.98 -22.20 -8.12
N VAL A 89 -10.72 -22.40 -8.53
CA VAL A 89 -9.60 -21.56 -8.08
C VAL A 89 -9.81 -20.11 -8.53
N ARG A 90 -10.22 -19.89 -9.80
CA ARG A 90 -10.45 -18.54 -10.35
C ARG A 90 -11.56 -17.77 -9.60
N ARG A 91 -12.57 -18.48 -9.09
CA ARG A 91 -13.66 -17.88 -8.31
C ARG A 91 -13.31 -17.64 -6.85
N THR A 92 -12.25 -18.26 -6.33
CA THR A 92 -11.85 -18.12 -4.93
C THR A 92 -11.18 -16.76 -4.72
N SER A 93 -11.77 -15.94 -3.85
CA SER A 93 -11.25 -14.62 -3.48
C SER A 93 -10.45 -14.68 -2.17
N LEU A 94 -9.62 -13.65 -1.91
CA LEU A 94 -8.94 -13.55 -0.61
C LEU A 94 -9.94 -13.38 0.56
N ARG A 95 -11.13 -12.80 0.30
CA ARG A 95 -12.24 -12.75 1.25
C ARG A 95 -12.67 -14.16 1.68
N ASP A 96 -12.85 -15.06 0.71
CA ASP A 96 -13.25 -16.44 1.00
C ASP A 96 -12.20 -17.16 1.84
N LEU A 97 -10.91 -16.90 1.58
CA LEU A 97 -9.82 -17.47 2.37
C LEU A 97 -9.83 -16.98 3.81
N ILE A 98 -10.10 -15.69 4.06
CA ILE A 98 -10.18 -15.14 5.42
C ILE A 98 -11.34 -15.79 6.17
N ILE A 99 -12.52 -15.87 5.56
CA ILE A 99 -13.72 -16.46 6.20
C ILE A 99 -13.51 -17.95 6.50
N ARG A 100 -12.89 -18.71 5.59
CA ARG A 100 -12.62 -20.15 5.81
C ARG A 100 -11.64 -20.43 6.94
N ASN A 101 -10.75 -19.49 7.26
CA ASN A 101 -9.66 -19.70 8.24
C ASN A 101 -9.82 -18.89 9.53
N THR A 102 -10.88 -18.11 9.67
CA THR A 102 -11.13 -17.27 10.85
C THR A 102 -12.59 -17.42 11.29
N ASN A 103 -12.94 -16.89 12.46
CA ASN A 103 -14.33 -16.84 12.92
C ASN A 103 -15.05 -15.55 12.48
N ILE A 104 -14.57 -14.90 11.41
CA ILE A 104 -15.19 -13.71 10.83
C ILE A 104 -16.29 -14.16 9.88
N THR A 105 -17.44 -13.53 9.98
CA THR A 105 -18.63 -13.87 9.19
C THR A 105 -18.70 -13.07 7.89
N ASP A 106 -19.46 -13.58 6.91
CA ASP A 106 -19.68 -12.92 5.62
C ASP A 106 -20.21 -11.48 5.72
N ALA A 107 -20.96 -11.17 6.78
CA ALA A 107 -21.55 -9.86 7.02
C ALA A 107 -20.54 -8.81 7.50
N GLU A 108 -19.38 -9.26 8.01
CA GLU A 108 -18.35 -8.39 8.59
C GLU A 108 -17.26 -7.99 7.59
N LEU A 109 -17.28 -8.54 6.37
CA LEU A 109 -16.30 -8.21 5.34
C LEU A 109 -16.98 -7.67 4.07
N PRO A 110 -16.44 -6.59 3.47
CA PRO A 110 -16.89 -6.15 2.16
C PRO A 110 -16.62 -7.22 1.10
N GLN A 111 -17.37 -7.16 0.00
CA GLN A 111 -17.20 -8.07 -1.14
C GLN A 111 -15.80 -7.94 -1.77
N ASP A 112 -15.32 -6.70 -1.93
CA ASP A 112 -13.95 -6.41 -2.35
C ASP A 112 -13.16 -5.86 -1.15
N ILE A 113 -12.18 -6.64 -0.69
CA ILE A 113 -11.34 -6.28 0.46
C ILE A 113 -10.10 -5.46 0.07
N TRP A 114 -9.85 -5.26 -1.23
CA TRP A 114 -8.71 -4.47 -1.71
C TRP A 114 -9.03 -2.98 -1.76
N THR A 115 -10.30 -2.62 -1.66
CA THR A 115 -10.76 -1.23 -1.67
C THR A 115 -11.30 -0.82 -0.32
N ALA A 116 -11.00 0.42 0.08
CA ALA A 116 -11.59 0.97 1.29
C ALA A 116 -13.08 1.23 1.05
N VAL A 117 -13.91 0.76 1.98
CA VAL A 117 -15.35 1.03 1.93
C VAL A 117 -15.63 2.46 2.38
N GLY A 118 -16.53 3.15 1.70
CA GLY A 118 -16.86 4.56 1.98
C GLY A 118 -17.45 4.78 3.38
N ALA A 119 -17.34 6.01 3.88
CA ALA A 119 -17.94 6.45 5.13
C ALA A 119 -19.45 6.17 5.11
N GLY A 120 -19.92 5.30 6.02
CA GLY A 120 -21.31 4.82 6.08
C GLY A 120 -21.47 3.31 5.91
N SER A 121 -20.39 2.59 5.59
CA SER A 121 -20.38 1.14 5.58
C SER A 121 -20.17 0.57 6.98
N SER A 122 -20.75 -0.59 7.29
CA SER A 122 -20.66 -1.25 8.61
C SER A 122 -19.23 -1.51 9.09
N CYS A 123 -18.27 -1.56 8.16
CA CYS A 123 -16.85 -1.81 8.43
C CYS A 123 -15.96 -0.59 8.14
N ALA A 124 -16.52 0.63 8.13
CA ALA A 124 -15.76 1.84 7.87
C ALA A 124 -14.68 2.06 8.95
N ASN A 125 -13.48 2.44 8.51
CA ASN A 125 -12.38 2.75 9.43
C ASN A 125 -12.77 3.95 10.32
N PRO A 126 -12.80 3.82 11.66
CA PRO A 126 -13.22 4.88 12.57
C PRO A 126 -12.33 6.13 12.52
N SER A 127 -11.12 6.02 11.94
CA SER A 127 -10.16 7.13 11.81
C SER A 127 -10.32 7.99 10.55
N SER A 128 -11.29 7.71 9.67
CA SER A 128 -11.58 8.60 8.53
C SER A 128 -12.24 9.93 8.92
N ALA A 129 -12.62 10.08 10.20
CA ALA A 129 -12.89 11.39 10.78
C ALA A 129 -11.56 12.05 11.19
N GLY A 130 -10.99 12.86 10.29
CA GLY A 130 -9.92 13.84 10.54
C GLY A 130 -8.94 13.47 11.65
N GLY A 131 -7.85 12.76 11.29
CA GLY A 131 -6.84 12.34 12.25
C GLY A 131 -6.23 13.50 13.04
N THR A 132 -6.59 13.61 14.32
CA THR A 132 -5.60 13.96 15.33
C THR A 132 -4.70 12.74 15.44
N ALA A 133 -3.58 12.76 14.71
CA ALA A 133 -2.60 11.70 14.79
C ALA A 133 -2.30 11.38 16.27
N ALA A 134 -2.50 10.12 16.66
CA ALA A 134 -1.96 9.63 17.93
C ALA A 134 -0.48 10.03 17.96
N PRO A 135 0.01 10.66 19.05
CA PRO A 135 1.39 11.12 19.09
C PRO A 135 2.31 9.92 18.82
N THR A 136 3.05 10.00 17.72
CA THR A 136 4.16 9.08 17.46
C THR A 136 5.07 9.08 18.68
N GLN A 137 5.59 7.92 19.07
CA GLN A 137 6.49 7.75 20.22
C GLN A 137 7.67 8.74 20.23
N GLN A 138 8.05 9.28 19.06
CA GLN A 138 9.04 10.35 18.92
C GLN A 138 8.62 11.70 19.52
N ARG A 139 7.32 12.05 19.53
CA ARG A 139 6.80 13.30 20.13
C ARG A 139 6.76 13.26 21.67
N LEU A 140 6.56 12.08 22.26
CA LEU A 140 6.60 11.89 23.71
C LEU A 140 8.02 12.10 24.27
N ALA A 141 9.04 11.63 23.55
CA ALA A 141 10.43 11.80 23.96
C ALA A 141 10.86 13.28 23.92
N THR A 142 10.49 14.04 22.89
CA THR A 142 10.86 15.46 22.80
C THR A 142 10.14 16.33 23.81
N ASP A 143 8.88 16.07 24.16
CA ASP A 143 8.17 16.85 25.20
C ASP A 143 8.68 16.57 26.62
N VAL A 144 9.10 15.33 26.91
CA VAL A 144 9.77 14.98 28.18
C VAL A 144 11.14 15.64 28.28
N LEU A 145 11.91 15.68 27.17
CA LEU A 145 13.25 16.25 27.14
C LEU A 145 13.26 17.79 27.09
N ASN A 146 12.22 18.42 26.53
CA ASN A 146 12.08 19.88 26.47
C ASN A 146 11.44 20.51 27.70
N GLY A 147 11.13 19.70 28.74
CA GLY A 147 10.68 20.20 30.05
C GLY A 147 9.34 20.95 30.02
N GLN A 148 8.51 20.74 29.00
CA GLN A 148 7.19 21.39 28.89
C GLN A 148 6.07 20.63 29.63
N GLY A 149 6.41 19.59 30.41
CA GLY A 149 5.46 18.83 31.20
C GLY A 149 5.18 19.44 32.57
N HIS A 150 4.21 20.36 32.66
CA HIS A 150 3.48 20.54 33.93
C HIS A 150 2.55 19.34 34.12
N LEU A 151 3.13 18.20 34.50
CA LEU A 151 2.41 16.97 34.78
C LEU A 151 1.94 17.01 36.22
N GLU A 152 0.65 17.32 36.42
CA GLU A 152 -0.04 17.07 37.69
C GLU A 152 0.12 15.59 38.04
N VAL A 153 0.80 15.30 39.16
CA VAL A 153 1.16 13.95 39.65
C VAL A 153 -0.08 13.02 39.76
N SER A 154 -1.27 13.59 39.83
CA SER A 154 -2.56 12.90 39.88
C SER A 154 -2.86 12.04 38.64
N THR A 155 -2.41 12.46 37.44
CA THR A 155 -2.74 11.76 36.18
C THR A 155 -1.88 10.51 35.97
N VAL A 156 -0.63 10.53 36.44
CA VAL A 156 0.29 9.38 36.32
C VAL A 156 -0.11 8.27 37.29
N LEU A 157 -0.59 8.62 38.49
CA LEU A 157 -1.01 7.64 39.49
C LEU A 157 -2.28 6.88 39.04
N HIS A 158 -3.25 7.58 38.43
CA HIS A 158 -4.46 6.94 37.89
C HIS A 158 -4.18 5.96 36.74
N ALA A 159 -3.17 6.22 35.91
CA ALA A 159 -2.80 5.31 34.82
C ALA A 159 -2.12 4.03 35.33
N ALA A 160 -1.38 4.11 36.45
CA ALA A 160 -0.72 2.94 37.06
C ALA A 160 -1.71 2.02 37.81
N GLN A 161 -2.76 2.57 38.42
CA GLN A 161 -3.77 1.75 39.12
C GLN A 161 -4.61 0.90 38.15
N ASN A 162 -4.87 1.36 36.93
CA ASN A 162 -5.75 0.68 35.97
C ASN A 162 -5.06 -0.46 35.18
N LEU A 163 -3.77 -0.72 35.43
CA LEU A 163 -3.01 -1.82 34.84
C LEU A 163 -2.81 -3.00 35.82
N LEU A 164 -3.36 -2.91 37.03
CA LEU A 164 -3.24 -3.95 38.07
C LEU A 164 -4.59 -4.50 38.55
N SER A 165 -5.65 -4.39 37.74
CA SER A 165 -6.94 -5.03 37.95
C SER A 165 -7.38 -5.82 36.74
#